data_AF-A0A949YVQ3-F1
#
_entry.id   AF-A0A949YVQ3-F1
#
_cell.length_a   1.000
_cell.length_b   1.000
_cell.length_c   1.000
_cell.angle_alpha   90.00
_cell.angle_beta   90.00
_cell.angle_gamma   90.00
#
_symmetry.space_group_name_H-M   'P 1'
#
loop_
_entity.id
_entity.type
_entity.pdbx_description
1 polymer ?
#
loop_
_entity_poly.entity_id
_entity_poly.type
_entity_poly.pdbx_seq_one_letter_code
_entity_poly.pdbx_strand_id
1 'polypeptide(L)'
;MAVSIKTGRGDYLLKTAAPDQRDANVILLTLALERRDGIERVAFRCRLAAGLVDPTSDAEVIMCRLAPWLEREFEMTRESALKTIRSEHRLLEISFDASNRGPF
;
A
#
# COMPACT_ATOMS: atom_id res chain seq x y z
N MET A 1 -13.28 -1.78 1.68
CA MET A 1 -13.14 -1.54 3.13
C MET A 1 -11.94 -0.64 3.40
N ALA A 2 -11.86 0.00 4.56
CA ALA A 2 -10.75 0.89 4.95
C ALA A 2 -10.11 0.40 6.24
N VAL A 3 -8.78 0.41 6.32
CA VAL A 3 -8.02 0.05 7.53
C VAL A 3 -7.42 1.32 8.14
N SER A 4 -7.61 1.53 9.44
CA SER A 4 -7.04 2.69 10.13
C SER A 4 -5.56 2.47 10.43
N ILE A 5 -4.75 3.49 10.20
CA ILE A 5 -3.30 3.54 10.42
C ILE A 5 -3.02 4.77 11.27
N LYS A 6 -2.32 4.59 12.39
CA LYS A 6 -1.88 5.66 13.29
C LYS A 6 -0.46 6.08 12.93
N THR A 7 -0.28 7.36 12.64
CA THR A 7 1.01 7.91 12.21
C THR A 7 1.40 9.10 13.09
N GLY A 8 2.66 9.51 13.04
CA GLY A 8 3.11 10.75 13.70
C GLY A 8 2.42 12.02 13.20
N ARG A 9 1.75 11.98 12.04
CA ARG A 9 0.99 13.10 11.44
C ARG A 9 -0.53 13.02 11.66
N GLY A 10 -0.98 12.04 12.43
CA GLY A 10 -2.39 11.79 12.75
C GLY A 10 -2.92 10.49 12.15
N ASP A 11 -4.25 10.36 12.18
CA ASP A 11 -4.95 9.16 11.71
C ASP A 11 -5.10 9.16 10.19
N TYR A 12 -4.68 8.06 9.56
CA TYR A 12 -4.87 7.79 8.14
C TYR A 12 -5.76 6.57 7.94
N LEU A 13 -6.45 6.55 6.81
CA LEU A 13 -7.24 5.44 6.32
C LEU A 13 -6.54 4.86 5.09
N LEU A 14 -6.14 3.60 5.18
CA LEU A 14 -5.70 2.81 4.04
C LEU A 14 -6.91 2.24 3.33
N LYS A 15 -7.03 2.55 2.04
CA LYS A 15 -8.15 2.12 1.18
C LYS A 15 -7.60 1.55 -0.12
N THR A 16 -8.35 0.64 -0.74
CA THR A 16 -8.14 0.31 -2.16
C THR A 16 -8.61 1.49 -3.01
N ALA A 17 -7.73 1.97 -3.89
CA ALA A 17 -8.02 3.06 -4.82
C ALA A 17 -8.46 2.56 -6.20
N ALA A 18 -8.18 1.30 -6.52
CA ALA A 18 -8.64 0.59 -7.71
C ALA A 18 -8.90 -0.89 -7.36
N PRO A 19 -9.65 -1.64 -8.20
CA PRO A 19 -9.78 -3.08 -8.08
C PRO A 19 -8.42 -3.76 -8.07
N ASP A 20 -8.28 -4.84 -7.29
CA ASP A 20 -7.06 -5.63 -7.29
C ASP A 20 -6.88 -6.31 -8.65
N GLN A 21 -5.64 -6.29 -9.14
CA GLN A 21 -5.26 -6.93 -10.38
C GLN A 21 -4.45 -8.17 -10.02
N ARG A 22 -4.96 -9.34 -10.39
CA ARG A 22 -4.28 -10.62 -10.14
C ARG A 22 -3.86 -11.23 -11.46
N ASP A 23 -2.56 -11.39 -11.61
CA ASP A 23 -1.92 -12.11 -12.71
C ASP A 23 -1.32 -13.41 -12.19
N ALA A 24 -0.93 -14.32 -13.09
CA ALA A 24 -0.45 -15.67 -12.72
C ALA A 24 0.71 -15.67 -11.71
N ASN A 25 1.54 -14.62 -11.69
CA ASN A 25 2.73 -14.54 -10.86
C ASN A 25 2.77 -13.32 -9.93
N VAL A 26 1.72 -12.49 -9.93
CA VAL A 26 1.74 -11.23 -9.18
C VAL A 26 0.33 -10.76 -8.80
N ILE A 27 0.21 -10.22 -7.59
CA ILE A 27 -0.97 -9.50 -7.14
C ILE A 27 -0.61 -8.03 -7.01
N LEU A 28 -1.33 -7.19 -7.73
CA LEU A 28 -1.17 -5.74 -7.76
C LEU A 28 -2.34 -5.08 -7.03
N LEU A 29 -2.04 -4.39 -5.94
CA LEU A 29 -3.00 -3.59 -5.18
C LEU A 29 -2.69 -2.11 -5.38
N THR A 30 -3.66 -1.34 -5.87
CA THR A 30 -3.55 0.12 -5.87
C THR A 30 -4.19 0.64 -4.60
N LEU A 31 -3.37 1.22 -3.72
CA LEU A 31 -3.77 1.66 -2.39
C LEU A 31 -3.71 3.18 -2.28
N ALA A 32 -4.52 3.73 -1.39
CA ALA A 32 -4.47 5.13 -1.01
C ALA A 32 -4.48 5.27 0.51
N LEU A 33 -3.57 6.09 1.02
CA LEU A 33 -3.57 6.61 2.38
C LEU A 33 -4.27 7.96 2.36
N GLU A 34 -5.38 8.07 3.06
CA GLU A 34 -6.16 9.29 3.17
C GLU A 34 -6.20 9.73 4.63
N ARG A 35 -5.75 10.95 4.92
CA ARG A 35 -5.83 11.50 6.25
C ARG A 35 -7.30 11.67 6.64
N ARG A 36 -7.64 11.47 7.91
CA ARG A 36 -9.03 11.51 8.38
C ARG A 36 -9.76 12.83 8.11
N ASP A 37 -9.04 13.95 8.11
CA ASP A 37 -9.56 15.29 7.76
C ASP A 37 -9.64 15.55 6.24
N GLY A 38 -9.17 14.62 5.41
CA GLY A 38 -9.25 14.70 3.95
C GLY A 38 -8.26 15.65 3.28
N ILE A 39 -7.42 16.35 4.04
CA ILE A 39 -6.46 17.34 3.49
C ILE A 39 -5.31 16.66 2.73
N GLU A 40 -4.94 15.44 3.12
CA GLU A 40 -3.87 14.68 2.48
C GLU A 40 -4.37 13.33 1.97
N ARG A 41 -4.05 13.06 0.70
CA ARG A 41 -4.25 11.75 0.08
C ARG A 41 -3.02 11.37 -0.72
N VAL A 42 -2.50 10.17 -0.45
CA VAL A 42 -1.31 9.62 -1.08
C VAL A 42 -1.63 8.26 -1.68
N ALA A 43 -1.50 8.13 -2.99
CA ALA A 43 -1.71 6.87 -3.69
C ALA A 43 -0.39 6.19 -4.04
N PHE A 44 -0.36 4.86 -3.95
CA PHE A 44 0.78 4.02 -4.32
C PHE A 44 0.29 2.65 -4.78
N ARG A 45 1.15 1.91 -5.47
CA ARG A 45 0.93 0.53 -5.89
C ARG A 45 1.75 -0.39 -5.01
N CYS A 46 1.14 -1.50 -4.60
CA CYS A 46 1.77 -2.59 -3.89
C CYS A 46 1.78 -3.80 -4.83
N ARG A 47 2.98 -4.31 -5.11
CA ARG A 47 3.22 -5.45 -5.99
C ARG A 47 3.66 -6.63 -5.14
N LEU A 48 2.91 -7.72 -5.16
CA LEU A 48 3.16 -8.91 -4.36
C LEU A 48 3.50 -10.07 -5.30
N ALA A 49 4.68 -10.68 -5.17
CA ALA A 49 5.01 -11.88 -5.91
C ALA A 49 4.08 -13.05 -5.53
N ALA A 50 3.69 -13.85 -6.52
CA ALA A 50 2.94 -15.08 -6.27
C ALA A 50 3.72 -15.99 -5.31
N GLY A 51 3.02 -16.55 -4.32
CA GLY A 51 3.61 -17.41 -3.29
C GLY A 51 3.95 -16.71 -1.97
N LEU A 52 3.94 -15.37 -1.90
CA LEU A 52 4.02 -14.63 -0.63
C LEU A 52 2.69 -14.60 0.13
N VAL A 53 1.60 -14.53 -0.62
CA VAL A 53 0.24 -14.55 -0.10
C VAL A 53 -0.53 -15.63 -0.82
N ASP A 54 -1.49 -16.23 -0.11
CA ASP A 54 -2.39 -17.20 -0.72
C ASP A 54 -3.20 -16.48 -1.83
N PRO A 55 -3.28 -17.03 -3.05
CA PRO A 55 -3.92 -16.38 -4.19
C PRO A 55 -5.43 -16.19 -4.03
N THR A 56 -6.06 -16.85 -3.04
CA THR A 56 -7.46 -16.66 -2.68
C THR A 56 -7.65 -15.61 -1.58
N SER A 57 -6.58 -15.09 -0.98
CA SER A 57 -6.65 -14.05 0.05
C SER A 57 -7.36 -12.82 -0.50
N ASP A 58 -8.35 -12.32 0.24
CA ASP A 58 -8.99 -11.06 -0.06
C ASP A 58 -8.02 -9.88 0.08
N ALA A 59 -8.20 -8.86 -0.74
CA ALA A 59 -7.42 -7.62 -0.66
C ALA A 59 -7.48 -6.98 0.73
N GLU A 60 -8.57 -7.19 1.46
CA GLU A 60 -8.74 -6.75 2.84
C GLU A 60 -7.79 -7.43 3.81
N VAL A 61 -7.64 -8.76 3.74
CA VAL A 61 -6.70 -9.51 4.57
C VAL A 61 -5.27 -9.04 4.31
N ILE A 62 -4.95 -8.78 3.05
CA ILE A 62 -3.65 -8.26 2.63
C ILE A 62 -3.43 -6.84 3.19
N MET A 63 -4.42 -5.95 3.12
CA MET A 63 -4.35 -4.61 3.71
C MET A 63 -4.18 -4.64 5.23
N CYS A 64 -4.87 -5.55 5.93
CA CYS A 64 -4.72 -5.70 7.38
C CYS A 64 -3.30 -6.14 7.77
N ARG A 65 -2.65 -6.99 6.97
CA ARG A 65 -1.23 -7.35 7.17
C ARG A 65 -0.27 -6.21 6.82
N LEU A 66 -0.59 -5.43 5.78
CA LEU A 66 0.21 -4.27 5.36
C LEU A 66 0.14 -3.11 6.35
N ALA A 67 -1.00 -2.89 7.00
CA ALA A 67 -1.24 -1.74 7.87
C ALA A 67 -0.15 -1.49 8.94
N PRO A 68 0.24 -2.46 9.80
CA PRO A 68 1.26 -2.22 10.82
C PRO A 68 2.66 -1.97 10.23
N TRP A 69 2.96 -2.54 9.07
CA TRP A 69 4.20 -2.26 8.36
C TRP A 69 4.19 -0.84 7.78
N LEU A 70 3.08 -0.43 7.15
CA LEU A 70 2.88 0.93 6.65
C LEU A 70 2.86 1.97 7.77
N GLU A 71 2.34 1.66 8.96
CA GLU A 71 2.42 2.56 10.12
C GLU A 71 3.87 2.90 10.47
N ARG A 72 4.76 1.91 10.41
CA ARG A 72 6.20 2.08 10.67
C ARG A 72 6.91 2.83 9.56
N GLU A 73 6.61 2.47 8.31
CA GLU A 73 7.27 3.02 7.11
C GLU A 73 6.55 4.26 6.55
N PHE A 74 5.63 4.85 7.32
CA PHE A 74 4.67 5.83 6.83
C PHE A 74 5.35 7.05 6.20
N GLU A 75 6.25 7.71 6.93
CA GLU A 75 6.91 8.93 6.45
C GLU A 75 7.69 8.67 5.16
N MET A 76 8.48 7.60 5.13
CA MET A 76 9.27 7.23 3.95
C MET A 76 8.38 6.90 2.75
N THR A 77 7.30 6.15 2.96
CA THR A 77 6.34 5.80 1.91
C THR A 77 5.65 7.05 1.37
N ARG A 78 5.20 7.94 2.26
CA ARG A 78 4.55 9.21 1.93
C ARG A 78 5.47 10.10 1.10
N GLU A 79 6.69 10.35 1.57
CA GLU A 79 7.64 11.22 0.88
C GLU A 79 8.03 10.64 -0.49
N SER A 80 8.28 9.34 -0.56
CA SER A 80 8.61 8.65 -1.82
C SER A 80 7.45 8.71 -2.81
N ALA A 81 6.21 8.51 -2.36
CA ALA A 81 5.03 8.60 -3.21
C ALA A 81 4.82 10.02 -3.76
N LEU A 82 4.90 11.04 -2.89
CA LEU A 82 4.79 12.44 -3.31
C LEU A 82 5.91 12.82 -4.28
N LYS A 83 7.14 12.37 -4.04
CA LYS A 83 8.29 12.61 -4.93
C LYS A 83 8.11 11.95 -6.29
N THR A 84 7.69 10.68 -6.32
CA THR A 84 7.50 9.90 -7.56
C THR A 84 6.40 10.56 -8.41
N ILE A 85 5.29 10.96 -7.79
CA ILE A 85 4.21 11.65 -8.50
C ILE A 85 4.68 12.98 -9.11
N ARG A 86 5.46 13.78 -8.35
CA ARG A 86 5.94 15.08 -8.81
C ARG A 86 7.05 15.01 -9.86
N SER A 87 7.92 14.01 -9.76
CA SER A 87 9.16 13.95 -10.57
C SER A 87 9.01 13.04 -11.78
N GLU A 88 8.26 11.95 -11.63
CA GLU A 88 8.18 10.87 -12.61
C GLU A 88 6.76 10.69 -13.17
N HIS A 89 5.79 11.50 -12.70
CA HIS A 89 4.39 11.45 -13.11
C HIS A 89 3.77 10.05 -13.02
N ARG A 90 4.22 9.22 -12.06
CA ARG A 90 3.74 7.86 -11.81
C ARG A 90 3.50 7.61 -10.32
N LEU A 91 2.71 6.59 -10.01
CA LEU A 91 2.53 6.11 -8.64
C LEU A 91 3.82 5.40 -8.18
N LEU A 92 4.19 5.60 -6.91
CA LEU A 92 5.21 4.78 -6.26
C LEU A 92 4.78 3.31 -6.31
N GLU A 93 5.69 2.42 -6.67
CA GLU A 93 5.49 0.98 -6.60
C GLU A 93 6.37 0.40 -5.48
N ILE A 94 5.73 -0.23 -4.50
CA ILE A 94 6.40 -1.00 -3.45
C ILE A 94 6.27 -2.48 -3.82
N SER A 95 7.40 -3.15 -4.03
CA SER A 95 7.44 -4.55 -4.41
C SER A 95 7.83 -5.43 -3.23
N PHE A 96 7.05 -6.48 -3.01
CA PHE A 96 7.36 -7.56 -2.09
C PHE A 96 7.56 -8.86 -2.85
N ASP A 97 8.68 -9.51 -2.58
CA ASP A 97 9.11 -10.78 -3.18
C ASP A 97 9.84 -11.64 -2.13
N ALA A 98 10.36 -12.81 -2.54
CA ALA A 98 11.03 -13.74 -1.63
C ALA A 98 12.25 -13.14 -0.90
N SER A 99 12.93 -12.17 -1.50
CA SER A 99 14.10 -11.48 -0.95
C SER A 99 13.73 -10.21 -0.18
N ASN A 100 12.62 -9.55 -0.53
CA ASN A 100 12.08 -8.41 0.21
C ASN A 100 10.62 -8.66 0.58
N ARG A 101 10.39 -9.48 1.62
CA ARG A 101 9.02 -9.92 1.92
C ARG A 101 8.17 -8.88 2.63
N GLY A 102 8.79 -7.89 3.28
CA GLY A 102 8.09 -6.89 4.07
C GLY A 102 7.21 -7.53 5.15
N PRO A 103 5.87 -7.35 5.13
CA PRO A 103 4.95 -7.98 6.07
C PRO A 103 4.51 -9.41 5.71
N PHE A 104 5.10 -10.06 4.69
CA PHE A 104 4.69 -11.38 4.17
C PHE A 104 5.77 -12.48 4.33
#